data_AF-A0A401KWR3-F1
#
_entry.id   AF-A0A401KWR3-F1
#
_cell.length_a   1.000
_cell.length_b   1.000
_cell.length_c   1.000
_cell.angle_alpha   90.00
_cell.angle_beta   90.00
_cell.angle_gamma   90.00
#
_symmetry.space_group_name_H-M   'P 1'
#
loop_
_entity.id
_entity.type
_entity.pdbx_description
1 polymer ?
#
loop_
_entity_poly.entity_id
_entity_poly.type
_entity_poly.pdbx_seq_one_letter_code
_entity_poly.pdbx_strand_id
1 'polypeptide(L)'
;MVKTALFPLALLAAMAPFAAARNCKTGLNYCGWNLLSIGKYGAQVNGALEAAGQPTDDAHIRESLFHCNGGGNGDISFTTFCDGGCKDGGTDRSDYC
;
A
#
# COMPACT_ATOMS: atom_id res chain seq x y z
N MET A 1 -55.10 11.57 -34.37
CA MET A 1 -54.73 10.80 -33.17
C MET A 1 -53.37 10.17 -33.43
N VAL A 2 -52.28 10.70 -32.88
CA VAL A 2 -50.94 10.09 -32.96
C VAL A 2 -50.47 9.88 -31.54
N LYS A 3 -50.26 8.60 -31.21
CA LYS A 3 -49.96 8.05 -29.89
C LYS A 3 -48.47 8.33 -29.60
N THR A 4 -48.16 9.26 -28.71
CA THR A 4 -46.77 9.53 -28.30
C THR A 4 -46.27 8.36 -27.46
N ALA A 5 -45.36 7.57 -28.03
CA ALA A 5 -44.68 6.47 -27.35
C ALA A 5 -43.69 7.06 -26.34
N LEU A 6 -43.89 6.75 -25.06
CA LEU A 6 -42.96 7.03 -23.96
C LEU A 6 -41.76 6.08 -24.08
N PHE A 7 -40.60 6.61 -24.42
CA PHE A 7 -39.33 5.88 -24.35
C PHE A 7 -38.81 5.92 -22.90
N PRO A 8 -38.53 4.77 -22.25
CA PRO A 8 -37.97 4.77 -20.91
C PRO A 8 -36.48 5.13 -20.98
N LEU A 9 -36.10 6.20 -20.28
CA LEU A 9 -34.71 6.62 -20.13
C LEU A 9 -34.01 5.65 -19.17
N ALA A 10 -33.34 4.63 -19.70
CA ALA A 10 -32.55 3.70 -18.89
C ALA A 10 -31.29 4.41 -18.38
N LEU A 11 -31.25 4.74 -17.08
CA LEU A 11 -30.03 5.18 -16.41
C LEU A 11 -29.07 3.98 -16.28
N LEU A 12 -28.02 3.93 -17.11
CA LEU A 12 -26.87 3.08 -16.85
C LEU A 12 -26.04 3.71 -15.74
N ALA A 13 -26.24 3.25 -14.49
CA ALA A 13 -25.29 3.51 -13.41
C ALA A 13 -24.00 2.73 -13.71
N ALA A 14 -22.99 3.43 -14.22
CA ALA A 14 -21.66 2.86 -14.42
C ALA A 14 -21.05 2.53 -13.05
N MET A 15 -21.04 1.25 -12.68
CA MET A 15 -20.26 0.76 -11.56
C MET A 15 -18.78 0.83 -11.94
N ALA A 16 -18.11 1.93 -11.60
CA ALA A 16 -16.66 1.98 -11.69
C ALA A 16 -16.08 0.92 -10.73
N PRO A 17 -15.21 0.01 -11.19
CA PRO A 17 -14.54 -0.91 -10.29
C PRO A 17 -13.65 -0.08 -9.35
N PHE A 18 -13.95 -0.12 -8.06
CA PHE A 18 -13.01 0.34 -7.03
C PHE A 18 -11.79 -0.57 -7.11
N ALA A 19 -10.71 -0.07 -7.70
CA ALA A 19 -9.41 -0.73 -7.61
C ALA A 19 -8.97 -0.65 -6.14
N ALA A 20 -9.25 -1.71 -5.38
CA ALA A 20 -8.66 -1.88 -4.06
C ALA A 20 -7.13 -1.92 -4.25
N ALA A 21 -6.41 -1.03 -3.59
CA ALA A 21 -4.96 -1.13 -3.52
C ALA A 21 -4.61 -2.49 -2.90
N ARG A 22 -3.59 -3.17 -3.42
CA ARG A 22 -3.08 -4.37 -2.77
C ARG A 22 -2.45 -3.94 -1.45
N ASN A 23 -2.84 -4.60 -0.36
CA ASN A 23 -2.24 -4.41 0.95
C ASN A 23 -1.06 -5.37 1.11
N CYS A 24 -0.12 -5.02 1.98
CA CYS A 24 0.89 -5.93 2.48
C CYS A 24 0.23 -7.15 3.14
N LYS A 25 0.93 -8.29 3.13
CA LYS A 25 0.45 -9.50 3.80
C LYS A 25 0.76 -9.42 5.29
N THR A 26 -0.29 -9.48 6.10
CA THR A 26 -0.18 -9.42 7.57
C THR A 26 0.85 -10.42 8.11
N GLY A 27 1.70 -9.94 9.01
CA GLY A 27 2.72 -10.72 9.70
C GLY A 27 4.05 -10.85 8.93
N LEU A 28 4.15 -10.34 7.70
CA LEU A 28 5.42 -10.29 6.97
C LEU A 28 6.11 -8.93 7.13
N ASN A 29 7.43 -8.94 6.98
CA ASN A 29 8.22 -7.72 6.87
C ASN A 29 8.44 -7.37 5.40
N TYR A 30 8.52 -6.07 5.13
CA TYR A 30 8.72 -5.52 3.80
C TYR A 30 9.77 -4.42 3.84
N CYS A 31 10.65 -4.40 2.84
CA CYS A 31 11.46 -3.24 2.53
C CYS A 31 10.54 -2.08 2.14
N GLY A 32 10.92 -0.87 2.52
CA GLY A 32 10.17 0.32 2.15
C GLY A 32 10.01 0.45 0.63
N TRP A 33 11.06 0.17 -0.16
CA TRP A 33 10.96 0.15 -1.62
C TRP A 33 9.95 -0.90 -2.14
N ASN A 34 9.81 -2.04 -1.46
CA ASN A 34 8.86 -3.09 -1.84
C ASN A 34 7.42 -2.66 -1.52
N LEU A 35 7.18 -2.07 -0.34
CA LEU A 35 5.89 -1.47 0.02
C LEU A 35 5.44 -0.42 -0.98
N LEU A 36 6.34 0.48 -1.40
CA LEU A 36 6.06 1.50 -2.40
C LEU A 36 5.68 0.91 -3.76
N SER A 37 6.14 -0.30 -4.08
CA SER A 37 5.76 -1.01 -5.30
C SER A 37 4.42 -1.75 -5.19
N ILE A 38 3.97 -2.10 -3.99
CA ILE A 38 2.73 -2.85 -3.76
C ILE A 38 1.50 -1.93 -3.87
N GLY A 39 1.59 -0.72 -3.31
CA GLY A 39 0.44 0.17 -3.20
C GLY A 39 0.75 1.56 -2.64
N LYS A 40 -0.26 2.21 -2.06
CA LYS A 40 -0.17 3.59 -1.57
C LYS A 40 0.44 3.68 -0.17
N TYR A 41 1.67 3.21 -0.03
CA TYR A 41 2.37 3.15 1.26
C TYR A 41 3.20 4.38 1.63
N GLY A 42 3.45 5.32 0.70
CA GLY A 42 4.37 6.44 0.92
C GLY A 42 4.10 7.27 2.18
N ALA A 43 2.83 7.62 2.44
CA ALA A 43 2.46 8.35 3.65
C ALA A 43 2.64 7.52 4.93
N GLN A 44 2.33 6.21 4.88
CA GLN A 44 2.49 5.33 6.04
C GLN A 44 3.97 5.08 6.35
N VAL A 45 4.83 4.94 5.32
CA VAL A 45 6.28 4.78 5.47
C VAL A 45 6.88 6.01 6.16
N ASN A 46 6.56 7.22 5.68
CA ASN A 46 7.02 8.45 6.31
C ASN A 46 6.52 8.57 7.74
N GLY A 47 5.23 8.32 7.99
CA GLY A 47 4.67 8.39 9.34
C GLY A 47 5.28 7.38 10.29
N ALA A 48 5.59 6.16 9.83
CA ALA A 48 6.26 5.14 10.63
C ALA A 48 7.72 5.52 10.96
N LEU A 49 8.44 6.13 10.02
CA LEU A 49 9.79 6.66 10.25
C LEU A 49 9.77 7.81 11.27
N GLU A 50 8.89 8.80 11.07
CA GLU A 50 8.73 9.94 11.98
C GLU A 50 8.36 9.48 13.40
N ALA A 51 7.41 8.55 13.53
CA ALA A 51 7.02 7.98 14.81
C ALA A 51 8.17 7.23 15.51
N ALA A 52 9.11 6.68 14.74
CA ALA A 52 10.32 6.04 15.24
C ALA A 52 11.51 7.00 15.41
N GLY A 53 11.32 8.30 15.15
CA GLY A 53 12.39 9.31 15.23
C GLY A 53 13.47 9.15 14.15
N GLN A 54 13.15 8.50 13.04
CA GLN A 54 14.05 8.29 11.91
C GLN A 54 13.92 9.42 10.87
N PRO A 55 14.99 9.71 10.11
CA PRO A 55 14.88 10.55 8.92
C PRO A 55 13.90 9.99 7.89
N THR A 56 13.30 10.90 7.11
CA THR A 56 12.40 10.57 5.99
C THR A 56 13.07 10.88 4.64
N ASP A 57 14.39 10.72 4.56
CA ASP A 57 15.12 10.79 3.29
C ASP A 57 14.93 9.51 2.45
N ASP A 58 15.33 9.56 1.17
CA ASP A 58 15.11 8.46 0.22
C ASP A 58 15.76 7.14 0.70
N ALA A 59 16.90 7.21 1.38
CA ALA A 59 17.56 6.01 1.88
C ALA A 59 16.73 5.37 3.00
N HIS A 60 16.29 6.14 4.00
CA HIS A 60 15.46 5.60 5.08
C HIS A 60 14.10 5.13 4.58
N ILE A 61 13.50 5.84 3.64
CA ILE A 61 12.23 5.43 3.01
C ILE A 61 12.37 4.09 2.32
N ARG A 62 13.45 3.87 1.57
CA ARG A 62 13.60 2.69 0.70
C ARG A 62 14.22 1.50 1.40
N GLU A 63 15.25 1.75 2.18
CA GLU A 63 16.11 0.73 2.76
C GLU A 63 15.74 0.38 4.21
N SER A 64 14.69 0.97 4.77
CA SER A 64 14.14 0.50 6.04
C SER A 64 13.25 -0.72 5.87
N LEU A 65 13.26 -1.55 6.91
CA LEU A 65 12.38 -2.70 7.08
C LEU A 65 11.16 -2.32 7.92
N PHE A 66 9.98 -2.69 7.45
CA PHE A 66 8.69 -2.43 8.10
C PHE A 66 7.92 -3.72 8.31
N HIS A 67 7.26 -3.86 9.45
CA HIS A 67 6.36 -4.96 9.74
C HIS A 67 4.93 -4.64 9.29
N CYS A 68 4.28 -5.57 8.58
CA CYS A 68 2.88 -5.45 8.19
C CYS A 68 1.95 -5.93 9.31
N ASN A 69 1.31 -5.01 10.01
CA ASN A 69 0.32 -5.30 11.05
C ASN A 69 -1.03 -5.76 10.46
N GLY A 70 -1.31 -5.43 9.20
CA GLY A 70 -2.57 -5.76 8.53
C GLY A 70 -3.64 -4.69 8.71
N GLY A 71 -4.91 -5.06 8.65
CA GLY A 71 -6.04 -4.12 8.68
C GLY A 71 -6.49 -3.65 7.30
N GLY A 72 -7.47 -2.75 7.25
CA GLY A 72 -8.15 -2.34 6.02
C GLY A 72 -7.23 -1.71 4.96
N ASN A 73 -6.16 -1.04 5.41
CA ASN A 73 -5.15 -0.41 4.56
C ASN A 73 -3.76 -1.05 4.69
N GLY A 74 -3.68 -2.23 5.34
CA GLY A 74 -2.42 -2.92 5.63
C GLY A 74 -1.43 -2.05 6.41
N ASP A 75 -1.81 -1.62 7.61
CA ASP A 75 -1.00 -0.75 8.47
C ASP A 75 0.38 -1.35 8.75
N ILE A 76 1.39 -0.49 8.82
CA ILE A 76 2.79 -0.88 9.00
C ILE A 76 3.42 -0.26 10.25
N SER A 77 4.50 -0.87 10.72
CA SER A 77 5.36 -0.30 11.77
C SER A 77 6.83 -0.41 11.38
N PHE A 78 7.60 0.63 11.67
CA PHE A 78 9.04 0.61 11.47
C PHE A 78 9.68 -0.49 12.33
N THR A 79 10.62 -1.25 11.74
CA THR A 79 11.40 -2.27 12.43
C THR A 79 12.85 -1.84 12.58
N THR A 80 13.53 -1.55 11.47
CA THR A 80 14.94 -1.13 11.48
C THR A 80 15.33 -0.48 10.16
N PHE A 81 16.41 0.32 10.17
CA PHE A 81 17.05 0.81 8.95
C PHE A 81 18.15 -0.17 8.53
N CYS A 82 18.16 -0.63 7.27
CA CYS A 82 19.18 -1.54 6.77
C CYS A 82 20.38 -0.75 6.21
N ASP A 83 21.43 -0.54 7.02
CA ASP A 83 22.66 0.18 6.60
C ASP A 83 23.31 -0.44 5.34
N GLY A 84 23.16 -1.75 5.14
CA GLY A 84 23.67 -2.51 3.99
C GLY A 84 22.69 -2.64 2.81
N GLY A 85 21.54 -1.96 2.88
CA GLY A 85 20.43 -2.12 1.95
C GLY A 85 19.46 -3.23 2.35
N CYS A 86 18.19 -3.05 1.99
CA CYS A 86 17.12 -3.99 2.29
C CYS A 86 16.89 -4.96 1.11
N LYS A 87 16.68 -6.23 1.42
CA LYS A 87 16.57 -7.33 0.44
C LYS A 87 15.19 -7.98 0.46
N ASP A 88 14.68 -8.22 -0.74
CA ASP A 88 13.43 -8.94 -0.96
C ASP A 88 13.57 -10.41 -0.57
N GLY A 89 12.68 -10.87 0.31
CA GLY A 89 12.59 -12.27 0.74
C GLY A 89 11.96 -13.19 -0.32
N GLY A 90 11.30 -12.61 -1.32
CA GLY A 90 10.52 -13.29 -2.34
C GLY A 90 9.06 -13.49 -1.94
N THR A 91 8.29 -14.14 -2.82
CA THR A 91 6.85 -14.32 -2.64
C THR A 91 6.51 -15.02 -1.32
N ASP A 92 5.56 -14.45 -0.57
CA ASP A 92 5.07 -14.94 0.72
C ASP A 92 6.14 -15.10 1.81
N ARG A 93 7.27 -14.40 1.68
CA ARG A 93 8.37 -14.39 2.65
C ARG A 93 8.62 -12.96 3.13
N SER A 94 9.22 -12.85 4.32
CA SER A 94 9.61 -11.55 4.86
C SER A 94 10.89 -11.07 4.20
N ASP A 95 10.92 -9.78 3.89
CA ASP A 95 12.12 -9.05 3.53
C ASP A 95 13.07 -8.95 4.74
N TYR A 96 14.33 -8.62 4.47
CA TYR A 96 15.38 -8.64 5.49
C TYR A 96 16.51 -7.65 5.19
N CYS A 97 17.22 -7.26 6.25
CA CYS A 97 18.60 -6.80 6.19
C CYS A 97 19.51 -8.05 6.32
#